data_AF-A0A929IG09-F1
#
_entry.id   AF-A0A929IG09-F1
#
_cell.length_a   1.000
_cell.length_b   1.000
_cell.length_c   1.000
_cell.angle_alpha   90.00
_cell.angle_beta   90.00
_cell.angle_gamma   90.00
#
_symmetry.space_group_name_H-M   'P 1'
#
loop_
_entity.id
_entity.type
_entity.pdbx_description
1 polymer ?
#
loop_
_entity_poly.entity_id
_entity_poly.type
_entity_poly.pdbx_seq_one_letter_code
_entity_poly.pdbx_strand_id
1 'polypeptide(L)'
;MPEQRKKKPEDLRSHRWYGVHDLRSFGHRSRAKQMGYGREDWAGKPVIAIINTWSDINPCHTHFKQRVEEIKRGVWQAGGFPVELPAMSLSEPFVKPTTMLYRNMLAMETEELLRCHPIDGAVLLGGCDKTTPALLMGALTMDLPAIFVPAGPMLRGNWRGETLGSGSDTWKYWAELRAGNIDEAAWEEIEGGIARSPGHCMTMGTASTMTSVAEALGLTLPGAASI
;
A
#
# COMPACT_ATOMS: atom_id res chain seq x y z
N MET A 1 7.79 27.40 6.86
CA MET A 1 8.73 26.48 6.18
C MET A 1 9.41 27.25 5.07
N PRO A 2 10.74 27.13 4.87
CA PRO A 2 11.38 27.81 3.75
C PRO A 2 10.73 27.30 2.46
N GLU A 3 10.38 28.24 1.58
CA GLU A 3 9.70 27.98 0.32
C GLU A 3 10.53 27.00 -0.51
N GLN A 4 10.15 25.72 -0.52
CA GLN A 4 10.86 24.70 -1.28
C GLN A 4 10.67 25.01 -2.76
N ARG A 5 11.70 25.61 -3.35
CA ARG A 5 11.77 25.89 -4.78
C ARG A 5 11.49 24.59 -5.54
N LYS A 6 10.46 24.61 -6.41
CA LYS A 6 10.17 23.47 -7.30
C LYS A 6 11.45 23.10 -8.05
N LYS A 7 11.85 21.83 -7.96
CA LYS A 7 12.98 21.28 -8.71
C LYS A 7 12.72 21.43 -10.19
N LYS A 8 13.76 21.77 -10.95
CA LYS A 8 13.67 21.70 -12.42
C LYS A 8 13.73 20.24 -12.86
N PRO A 9 13.24 19.91 -14.05
CA PRO A 9 13.31 18.53 -14.53
C PRO A 9 14.73 17.96 -14.60
N GLU A 10 15.74 18.80 -14.80
CA GLU A 10 17.16 18.39 -14.77
C GLU A 10 17.65 17.97 -13.38
N ASP A 11 17.03 18.50 -12.32
CA ASP A 11 17.36 18.23 -10.91
C ASP A 11 16.66 16.95 -10.38
N LEU A 12 15.74 16.38 -11.17
CA LEU A 12 15.04 15.14 -10.85
C LEU A 12 15.94 13.94 -11.12
N ARG A 13 15.85 12.90 -10.30
CA ARG A 13 16.72 11.73 -10.45
C ARG A 13 16.36 10.91 -11.68
N SER A 14 15.09 10.89 -12.07
CA SER A 14 14.63 10.29 -13.32
C SER A 14 15.30 10.89 -14.57
N HIS A 15 15.81 12.12 -14.50
CA HIS A 15 16.57 12.74 -15.59
C HIS A 15 17.79 11.92 -16.00
N ARG A 16 18.43 11.22 -15.05
CA ARG A 16 19.59 10.35 -15.32
C ARG A 16 19.25 9.16 -16.23
N TRP A 17 17.97 8.78 -16.32
CA TRP A 17 17.49 7.72 -17.22
C TRP A 17 16.89 8.27 -18.50
N TYR A 18 16.13 9.36 -18.41
CA TYR A 18 15.32 9.83 -19.54
C TYR A 18 15.88 11.07 -20.24
N GLY A 19 16.54 11.96 -19.49
CA GLY A 19 16.94 13.29 -19.95
C GLY A 19 18.33 13.36 -20.57
N VAL A 20 19.25 12.46 -20.18
CA VAL A 20 20.62 12.47 -20.70
C VAL A 20 20.66 12.04 -22.17
N HIS A 21 21.53 12.67 -22.96
CA HIS A 21 21.74 12.35 -24.37
C HIS A 21 22.87 11.35 -24.56
N ASP A 22 22.65 10.10 -24.15
CA ASP A 22 23.60 9.00 -24.33
C ASP A 22 22.91 7.70 -24.78
N LEU A 23 23.73 6.67 -25.03
CA LEU A 23 23.26 5.36 -25.48
C LEU A 23 22.36 4.67 -24.44
N ARG A 24 22.64 4.84 -23.14
CA ARG A 24 21.87 4.21 -22.06
C ARG A 24 20.47 4.81 -21.97
N SER A 25 20.38 6.14 -21.98
CA SER A 25 19.13 6.88 -21.94
C SER A 25 18.32 6.70 -23.21
N PHE A 26 18.97 6.51 -24.38
CA PHE A 26 18.27 6.05 -25.59
C PHE A 26 17.52 4.74 -25.34
N GLY A 27 18.18 3.76 -24.72
CA GLY A 27 17.57 2.49 -24.36
C GLY A 27 16.40 2.64 -23.38
N HIS A 28 16.55 3.45 -22.32
CA HIS A 28 15.45 3.70 -21.37
C HIS A 28 14.24 4.36 -22.05
N ARG A 29 14.46 5.36 -22.90
CA ARG A 29 13.39 6.01 -23.67
C ARG A 29 12.73 5.07 -24.69
N SER A 30 13.49 4.20 -25.34
CA SER A 30 12.92 3.23 -26.28
C SER A 30 12.06 2.19 -25.56
N ARG A 31 12.45 1.76 -24.36
CA ARG A 31 11.64 0.87 -23.51
C ARG A 31 10.40 1.56 -22.96
N ALA A 32 10.47 2.86 -22.64
CA ALA A 32 9.27 3.63 -22.28
C ALA A 32 8.25 3.67 -23.43
N LYS A 33 8.71 3.84 -24.67
CA LYS A 33 7.86 3.74 -25.87
C LYS A 33 7.28 2.34 -26.07
N GLN A 34 8.04 1.30 -25.75
CA GLN A 34 7.54 -0.09 -25.79
C GLN A 34 6.36 -0.32 -24.84
N MET A 35 6.31 0.40 -23.71
CA MET A 35 5.16 0.37 -22.78
C MET A 35 3.93 1.13 -23.30
N GLY A 36 4.03 1.79 -24.47
CA GLY A 36 2.94 2.56 -25.07
C GLY A 36 2.96 4.06 -24.77
N TYR A 37 4.01 4.59 -24.14
CA TYR A 37 4.11 6.00 -23.77
C TYR A 37 4.88 6.85 -24.79
N GLY A 38 4.31 8.00 -25.15
CA GLY A 38 4.93 9.05 -25.94
C GLY A 38 6.00 9.80 -25.16
N ARG A 39 6.77 10.68 -25.83
CA ARG A 39 7.81 11.48 -25.15
C ARG A 39 7.17 12.49 -24.18
N GLU A 40 6.06 13.06 -24.59
CA GLU A 40 5.19 13.98 -23.86
C GLU A 40 4.66 13.40 -22.54
N ASP A 41 4.62 12.07 -22.40
CA ASP A 41 4.09 11.41 -21.20
C ASP A 41 5.08 11.41 -20.02
N TRP A 42 6.38 11.36 -20.29
CA TRP A 42 7.42 11.25 -19.25
C TRP A 42 8.50 12.34 -19.32
N ALA A 43 8.74 12.98 -20.47
CA ALA A 43 9.84 13.92 -20.61
C ALA A 43 9.57 15.19 -19.79
N GLY A 44 10.48 15.46 -18.86
CA GLY A 44 10.40 16.65 -18.02
C GLY A 44 9.41 16.56 -16.86
N LYS A 45 8.78 15.40 -16.66
CA LYS A 45 7.76 15.16 -15.63
C LYS A 45 8.35 14.33 -14.48
N PRO A 46 7.92 14.57 -13.22
CA PRO A 46 8.30 13.70 -12.12
C PRO A 46 7.71 12.31 -12.30
N VAL A 47 8.54 11.29 -12.15
CA VAL A 47 8.12 9.90 -12.20
C VAL A 47 7.67 9.47 -10.81
N ILE A 48 6.39 9.11 -10.66
CA ILE A 48 5.81 8.77 -9.36
C ILE A 48 5.61 7.26 -9.29
N ALA A 49 6.36 6.60 -8.42
CA ALA A 49 6.12 5.18 -8.14
C ALA A 49 4.83 5.03 -7.34
N ILE A 50 4.07 3.98 -7.64
CA ILE A 50 2.98 3.51 -6.79
C ILE A 50 3.39 2.12 -6.32
N ILE A 51 3.91 2.03 -5.10
CA ILE A 51 4.32 0.76 -4.49
C ILE A 51 3.07 0.03 -4.05
N ASN A 52 2.73 -1.05 -4.76
CA ASN A 52 1.47 -1.76 -4.58
C ASN A 52 1.69 -3.12 -3.91
N THR A 53 1.18 -3.28 -2.69
CA THR A 53 1.25 -4.55 -1.93
C THR A 53 0.04 -5.45 -2.16
N TRP A 54 -0.57 -5.34 -3.34
CA TRP A 54 -1.69 -6.17 -3.78
C TRP A 54 -1.25 -7.61 -4.09
N SER A 55 -2.11 -8.58 -3.78
CA SER A 55 -2.06 -9.95 -4.29
C SER A 55 -3.42 -10.62 -4.14
N ASP A 56 -3.78 -11.58 -4.98
CA ASP A 56 -5.06 -12.30 -4.84
C ASP A 56 -5.23 -13.01 -3.48
N ILE A 57 -4.13 -13.44 -2.84
CA ILE A 57 -4.17 -14.10 -1.52
C ILE A 57 -4.29 -13.12 -0.34
N ASN A 58 -4.21 -11.81 -0.58
CA ASN A 58 -4.25 -10.81 0.50
C ASN A 58 -5.60 -10.10 0.53
N PRO A 59 -6.58 -10.59 1.31
CA PRO A 59 -7.94 -10.05 1.32
C PRO A 59 -7.97 -8.58 1.71
N CYS A 60 -7.05 -8.16 2.59
CA CYS A 60 -6.97 -6.79 3.08
C CYS A 60 -6.71 -5.76 1.99
N HIS A 61 -6.08 -6.18 0.89
CA HIS A 61 -5.64 -5.30 -0.20
C HIS A 61 -6.36 -5.60 -1.52
N THR A 62 -7.37 -6.47 -1.55
CA THR A 62 -8.01 -6.93 -2.79
C THR A 62 -8.46 -5.79 -3.73
N HIS A 63 -8.93 -4.69 -3.16
CA HIS A 63 -9.39 -3.49 -3.88
C HIS A 63 -8.25 -2.62 -4.45
N PHE A 64 -6.98 -2.92 -4.16
CA PHE A 64 -5.84 -2.13 -4.67
C PHE A 64 -5.69 -2.18 -6.19
N LYS A 65 -6.15 -3.24 -6.86
CA LYS A 65 -6.27 -3.30 -8.33
C LYS A 65 -7.05 -2.10 -8.90
N GLN A 66 -8.10 -1.66 -8.20
CA GLN A 66 -8.87 -0.48 -8.60
C GLN A 66 -8.21 0.81 -8.09
N ARG A 67 -7.75 0.81 -6.83
CA ARG A 67 -7.17 1.99 -6.17
C ARG A 67 -5.93 2.52 -6.88
N VAL A 68 -5.09 1.64 -7.41
CA VAL A 68 -3.90 2.05 -8.16
C VAL A 68 -4.26 2.85 -9.42
N GLU A 69 -5.34 2.49 -10.12
CA GLU A 69 -5.79 3.22 -11.30
C GLU A 69 -6.37 4.60 -10.97
N GLU A 70 -7.02 4.74 -9.81
CA GLU A 70 -7.46 6.04 -9.28
C GLU A 70 -6.27 6.95 -8.95
N ILE A 71 -5.23 6.40 -8.33
CA ILE A 71 -4.00 7.14 -8.00
C ILE A 71 -3.26 7.53 -9.28
N LYS A 72 -3.11 6.62 -10.24
CA LYS A 72 -2.52 6.91 -11.57
C LYS A 72 -3.22 8.11 -12.22
N ARG A 73 -4.57 8.12 -12.22
CA ARG A 73 -5.35 9.27 -12.74
C ARG A 73 -5.02 10.58 -12.04
N GLY A 74 -4.91 10.57 -10.70
CA GLY A 74 -4.52 11.75 -9.93
C GLY A 74 -3.10 12.25 -10.29
N VAL A 75 -2.13 11.34 -10.42
CA VAL A 75 -0.76 11.70 -10.83
C VAL A 75 -0.74 12.30 -12.24
N TRP A 76 -1.49 11.72 -13.19
CA TRP A 76 -1.60 12.26 -14.54
C TRP A 76 -2.21 13.67 -14.54
N GLN A 77 -3.29 13.89 -13.78
CA GLN A 77 -3.93 15.20 -13.65
C GLN A 77 -2.98 16.26 -13.04
N ALA A 78 -2.08 15.84 -12.14
CA ALA A 78 -1.05 16.70 -11.57
C ALA A 78 0.18 16.91 -12.48
N GLY A 79 0.21 16.30 -13.67
CA GLY A 79 1.29 16.40 -14.64
C GLY A 79 2.51 15.51 -14.36
N GLY A 80 2.37 14.49 -13.50
CA GLY A 80 3.40 13.47 -13.28
C GLY A 80 3.30 12.29 -14.25
N PHE A 81 4.28 11.39 -14.17
CA PHE A 81 4.30 10.11 -14.89
C PHE A 81 4.19 8.96 -13.87
N PRO A 82 3.00 8.34 -13.70
CA PRO A 82 2.82 7.29 -12.72
C PRO A 82 3.33 5.94 -13.22
N VAL A 83 4.05 5.22 -12.35
CA VAL A 83 4.53 3.85 -12.60
C VAL A 83 4.16 2.99 -11.41
N GLU A 84 3.34 1.96 -11.64
CA GLU A 84 3.05 0.97 -10.61
C GLU A 84 4.20 -0.02 -10.49
N LEU A 85 4.65 -0.26 -9.26
CA LEU A 85 5.67 -1.23 -8.92
C LEU A 85 5.09 -2.18 -7.87
N PRO A 86 4.81 -3.44 -8.20
CA PRO A 86 4.40 -4.44 -7.23
C PRO A 86 5.49 -4.67 -6.18
N ALA A 87 5.09 -4.90 -4.94
CA ALA A 87 5.98 -5.32 -3.85
C ALA A 87 5.38 -6.51 -3.09
N MET A 88 6.18 -7.19 -2.27
CA MET A 88 5.76 -8.36 -1.51
C MET A 88 4.50 -8.07 -0.69
N SER A 89 3.48 -8.88 -0.93
CA SER A 89 2.23 -8.80 -0.19
C SER A 89 2.33 -9.63 1.10
N LEU A 90 2.21 -8.96 2.25
CA LEU A 90 2.27 -9.59 3.57
C LEU A 90 0.85 -9.76 4.14
N SER A 91 0.17 -10.83 3.74
CA SER A 91 -1.14 -11.17 4.31
C SER A 91 -0.99 -11.89 5.65
N GLU A 92 -1.34 -11.20 6.75
CA GLU A 92 -1.21 -11.73 8.12
C GLU A 92 -1.83 -13.13 8.31
N PRO A 93 -3.03 -13.44 7.81
CA PRO A 93 -3.64 -14.76 8.02
C PRO A 93 -2.92 -15.91 7.29
N PHE A 94 -2.33 -15.63 6.13
CA PHE A 94 -1.86 -16.66 5.20
C PHE A 94 -0.34 -16.88 5.20
N VAL A 95 0.45 -15.86 5.56
CA VAL A 95 1.93 -15.99 5.56
C VAL A 95 2.41 -16.75 6.80
N LYS A 96 3.26 -17.76 6.59
CA LYS A 96 3.92 -18.56 7.63
C LYS A 96 5.44 -18.35 7.59
N PRO A 97 6.16 -18.47 8.73
CA PRO A 97 5.65 -18.71 10.08
C PRO A 97 4.91 -17.51 10.67
N THR A 98 5.27 -16.29 10.25
CA THR A 98 4.57 -15.03 10.56
C THR A 98 5.04 -13.96 9.58
N THR A 99 4.17 -13.01 9.21
CA THR A 99 4.54 -11.83 8.40
C THR A 99 5.61 -10.96 9.06
N MET A 100 5.75 -10.98 10.39
CA MET A 100 6.73 -10.16 11.10
C MET A 100 8.16 -10.48 10.63
N LEU A 101 8.44 -11.76 10.33
CA LEU A 101 9.74 -12.20 9.80
C LEU A 101 10.04 -11.56 8.45
N TYR A 102 9.01 -11.30 7.64
CA TYR A 102 9.13 -10.77 6.28
C TYR A 102 8.91 -9.25 6.19
N ARG A 103 8.57 -8.57 7.30
CA ARG A 103 8.45 -7.09 7.34
C ARG A 103 9.74 -6.42 6.83
N ASN A 104 10.90 -6.88 7.30
CA ASN A 104 12.19 -6.31 6.89
C ASN A 104 12.48 -6.59 5.41
N MET A 105 12.04 -7.74 4.90
CA MET A 105 12.19 -8.06 3.48
C MET A 105 11.39 -7.08 2.61
N LEU A 106 10.12 -6.83 2.95
CA LEU A 106 9.31 -5.83 2.25
C LEU A 106 9.90 -4.42 2.38
N ALA A 107 10.48 -4.07 3.54
CA ALA A 107 11.16 -2.79 3.70
C ALA A 107 12.37 -2.63 2.75
N MET A 108 13.23 -3.66 2.68
CA MET A 108 14.38 -3.68 1.75
C MET A 108 13.92 -3.66 0.29
N GLU A 109 12.88 -4.43 -0.05
CA GLU A 109 12.32 -4.43 -1.39
C GLU A 109 11.76 -3.04 -1.76
N THR A 110 11.03 -2.39 -0.84
CA THR A 110 10.50 -1.04 -1.06
C THR A 110 11.63 -0.03 -1.29
N GLU A 111 12.67 -0.07 -0.46
CA GLU A 111 13.85 0.78 -0.63
C GLU A 111 14.49 0.57 -2.01
N GLU A 112 14.75 -0.69 -2.39
CA GLU A 112 15.40 -1.01 -3.65
C GLU A 112 14.55 -0.68 -4.86
N LEU A 113 13.23 -0.94 -4.82
CA LEU A 113 12.31 -0.54 -5.88
C LEU A 113 12.40 0.97 -6.15
N LEU A 114 12.45 1.79 -5.10
CA LEU A 114 12.59 3.24 -5.22
C LEU A 114 14.00 3.65 -5.67
N ARG A 115 15.04 2.99 -5.16
CA ARG A 115 16.46 3.29 -5.42
C ARG A 115 16.91 2.96 -6.84
N CYS A 116 16.51 1.81 -7.38
CA CYS A 116 17.05 1.29 -8.64
C CYS A 116 16.26 1.70 -9.90
N HIS A 117 15.02 2.18 -9.74
CA HIS A 117 14.18 2.68 -10.84
C HIS A 117 14.27 4.22 -10.96
N PRO A 118 13.88 4.83 -12.10
CA PRO A 118 13.90 6.29 -12.27
C PRO A 118 12.72 6.99 -11.58
N ILE A 119 12.65 6.93 -10.26
CA ILE A 119 11.51 7.39 -9.43
C ILE A 119 11.84 8.70 -8.71
N ASP A 120 11.01 9.73 -8.83
CA ASP A 120 11.22 11.02 -8.16
C ASP A 120 10.41 11.21 -6.88
N GLY A 121 9.35 10.40 -6.71
CA GLY A 121 8.51 10.35 -5.52
C GLY A 121 7.66 9.09 -5.50
N ALA A 122 7.00 8.80 -4.37
CA ALA A 122 6.31 7.54 -4.15
C ALA A 122 4.92 7.71 -3.51
N VAL A 123 3.98 6.87 -3.94
CA VAL A 123 2.75 6.56 -3.24
C VAL A 123 2.87 5.14 -2.70
N LEU A 124 2.63 4.96 -1.41
CA LEU A 124 2.80 3.69 -0.72
C LEU A 124 1.42 3.12 -0.39
N LEU A 125 1.00 2.07 -1.12
CA LEU A 125 -0.27 1.39 -0.87
C LEU A 125 -0.07 0.22 0.08
N GLY A 126 -0.59 0.36 1.30
CA GLY A 126 -0.55 -0.68 2.34
C GLY A 126 -1.69 -0.56 3.32
N GLY A 127 -1.77 -1.48 4.28
CA GLY A 127 -2.81 -1.50 5.29
C GLY A 127 -2.78 -2.73 6.19
N CYS A 128 -2.61 -3.92 5.62
CA CYS A 128 -2.42 -5.15 6.39
C CYS A 128 -1.21 -4.99 7.32
N ASP A 129 -1.34 -5.43 8.57
CA ASP A 129 -0.45 -5.25 9.71
C ASP A 129 0.99 -4.77 9.43
N LYS A 130 1.78 -5.57 8.72
CA LYS A 130 3.22 -5.32 8.54
C LYS A 130 3.55 -4.46 7.32
N THR A 131 2.60 -4.25 6.42
CA THR A 131 2.84 -3.49 5.17
C THR A 131 3.03 -2.01 5.46
N THR A 132 2.23 -1.40 6.34
CA THR A 132 2.39 0.01 6.74
C THR A 132 3.80 0.31 7.25
N PRO A 133 4.31 -0.33 8.32
CA PRO A 133 5.67 -0.04 8.78
C PRO A 133 6.74 -0.42 7.76
N ALA A 134 6.60 -1.53 7.02
CA ALA A 134 7.61 -1.95 6.05
C ALA A 134 7.78 -0.94 4.90
N LEU A 135 6.66 -0.49 4.31
CA LEU A 135 6.66 0.50 3.24
C LEU A 135 7.25 1.84 3.72
N LEU A 136 6.84 2.28 4.92
CA LEU A 136 7.37 3.52 5.50
C LEU A 136 8.86 3.41 5.79
N MET A 137 9.34 2.29 6.35
CA MET A 137 10.77 2.06 6.57
C MET A 137 11.57 2.18 5.27
N GLY A 138 11.17 1.46 4.21
CA GLY A 138 11.88 1.48 2.93
C GLY A 138 11.87 2.86 2.26
N ALA A 139 10.72 3.56 2.31
CA ALA A 139 10.60 4.90 1.74
C ALA A 139 11.43 5.94 2.51
N LEU A 140 11.44 5.87 3.85
CA LEU A 140 12.24 6.77 4.68
C LEU A 140 13.75 6.52 4.52
N THR A 141 14.19 5.26 4.35
CA THR A 141 15.60 4.97 4.05
C THR A 141 16.02 5.53 2.69
N MET A 142 15.13 5.48 1.70
CA MET A 142 15.40 6.04 0.37
C MET A 142 15.34 7.58 0.31
N ASP A 143 14.62 8.21 1.25
CA ASP A 143 14.52 9.67 1.40
C ASP A 143 14.04 10.40 0.13
N LEU A 144 13.00 9.85 -0.51
CA LEU A 144 12.25 10.52 -1.58
C LEU A 144 10.92 11.05 -1.04
N PRO A 145 10.34 12.11 -1.64
CA PRO A 145 8.98 12.52 -1.33
C PRO A 145 8.03 11.34 -1.44
N ALA A 146 7.40 10.96 -0.32
CA ALA A 146 6.51 9.81 -0.26
C ALA A 146 5.23 10.16 0.50
N ILE A 147 4.11 9.54 0.09
CA ILE A 147 2.83 9.61 0.81
C ILE A 147 2.26 8.21 0.96
N PHE A 148 1.77 7.89 2.15
CA PHE A 148 1.13 6.63 2.45
C PHE A 148 -0.39 6.73 2.22
N VAL A 149 -0.93 5.71 1.57
CA VAL A 149 -2.37 5.57 1.30
C VAL A 149 -2.84 4.28 1.99
N PRO A 150 -3.56 4.39 3.12
CA PRO A 150 -4.06 3.24 3.85
C PRO A 150 -5.13 2.50 3.05
N ALA A 151 -5.22 1.19 3.26
CA ALA A 151 -6.24 0.36 2.64
C ALA A 151 -7.66 0.66 3.14
N GLY A 152 -7.79 1.11 4.39
CA GLY A 152 -9.06 1.28 5.09
C GLY A 152 -9.50 -0.03 5.79
N PRO A 153 -10.21 0.08 6.92
CA PRO A 153 -10.78 -1.07 7.60
C PRO A 153 -11.95 -1.66 6.83
N MET A 154 -12.23 -2.93 7.07
CA MET A 154 -13.50 -3.54 6.68
C MET A 154 -14.68 -2.85 7.36
N LEU A 155 -15.86 -2.99 6.76
CA LEU A 155 -17.13 -2.71 7.44
C LEU A 155 -17.30 -3.65 8.64
N ARG A 156 -18.01 -3.19 9.69
CA ARG A 156 -18.31 -4.01 10.88
C ARG A 156 -18.86 -5.39 10.51
N GLY A 157 -18.49 -6.47 11.18
CA GLY A 157 -19.11 -7.77 10.97
C GLY A 157 -20.52 -7.84 11.58
N ASN A 158 -21.31 -8.85 11.23
CA ASN A 158 -22.63 -9.05 11.83
C ASN A 158 -23.00 -10.54 11.94
N TRP A 159 -23.57 -10.92 13.07
CA TRP A 159 -24.16 -12.25 13.28
C TRP A 159 -25.41 -12.13 14.14
N ARG A 160 -26.57 -12.54 13.60
CA ARG A 160 -27.88 -12.51 14.30
C ARG A 160 -28.24 -11.15 14.93
N GLY A 161 -27.89 -10.05 14.26
CA GLY A 161 -28.13 -8.69 14.76
C GLY A 161 -27.01 -8.16 15.67
N GLU A 162 -26.12 -9.02 16.16
CA GLU A 162 -24.95 -8.64 16.94
C GLU A 162 -23.82 -8.13 16.06
N THR A 163 -23.09 -7.13 16.56
CA THR A 163 -21.91 -6.60 15.87
C THR A 163 -20.72 -7.51 16.13
N LEU A 164 -19.94 -7.79 15.07
CA LEU A 164 -18.69 -8.54 15.16
C LEU A 164 -17.47 -7.67 14.81
N GLY A 165 -16.38 -7.89 15.52
CA GLY A 165 -15.06 -7.32 15.29
C GLY A 165 -14.02 -8.39 14.94
N SER A 166 -13.30 -8.17 13.83
CA SER A 166 -12.24 -9.05 13.34
C SER A 166 -11.14 -9.26 14.39
N GLY A 167 -10.69 -10.51 14.53
CA GLY A 167 -9.68 -10.89 15.51
C GLY A 167 -10.28 -11.03 16.91
N SER A 168 -10.77 -9.93 17.50
CA SER A 168 -11.33 -9.92 18.86
C SER A 168 -12.46 -10.94 19.05
N ASP A 169 -13.46 -10.92 18.18
CA ASP A 169 -14.58 -11.86 18.31
C ASP A 169 -14.23 -13.27 17.84
N THR A 170 -13.23 -13.44 16.97
CA THR A 170 -12.68 -14.77 16.65
C THR A 170 -12.15 -15.44 17.91
N TRP A 171 -11.38 -14.74 18.75
CA TRP A 171 -10.89 -15.27 20.03
C TRP A 171 -12.03 -15.54 21.02
N LYS A 172 -12.99 -14.62 21.12
CA LYS A 172 -14.16 -14.74 22.01
C LYS A 172 -14.98 -15.97 21.66
N TYR A 173 -15.47 -16.08 20.43
CA TYR A 173 -16.37 -17.17 20.05
C TYR A 173 -15.65 -18.51 19.93
N TRP A 174 -14.34 -18.54 19.68
CA TRP A 174 -13.54 -19.76 19.86
C TRP A 174 -13.59 -20.26 21.32
N ALA A 175 -13.50 -19.36 22.29
CA ALA A 175 -13.62 -19.73 23.70
C ALA A 175 -15.04 -20.21 24.05
N GLU A 176 -16.08 -19.54 23.52
CA GLU A 176 -17.48 -19.95 23.70
C GLU A 176 -17.77 -21.33 23.09
N LEU A 177 -17.23 -21.63 21.90
CA LEU A 177 -17.35 -22.95 21.26
C LEU A 177 -16.70 -24.03 22.14
N ARG A 178 -15.48 -23.77 22.62
CA ARG A 178 -14.78 -24.69 23.54
C ARG A 178 -15.48 -24.87 24.87
N ALA A 179 -16.24 -23.88 25.33
CA ALA A 179 -17.06 -23.94 26.53
C ALA A 179 -18.40 -24.65 26.31
N GLY A 180 -18.80 -24.91 25.05
CA GLY A 180 -20.09 -25.51 24.70
C GLY A 180 -21.26 -24.53 24.74
N ASN A 181 -20.99 -23.22 24.77
CA ASN A 181 -22.03 -22.18 24.79
C ASN A 181 -22.58 -21.87 23.39
N ILE A 182 -21.82 -22.19 22.34
CA ILE A 182 -22.25 -22.21 20.94
C ILE A 182 -21.91 -23.55 20.31
N ASP A 183 -22.63 -23.92 19.26
CA ASP A 183 -22.35 -25.12 18.47
C ASP A 183 -21.55 -24.81 17.20
N GLU A 184 -21.13 -25.86 16.49
CA GLU A 184 -20.38 -25.73 15.23
C GLU A 184 -21.17 -24.96 14.16
N ALA A 185 -22.50 -25.08 14.14
CA ALA A 185 -23.35 -24.36 13.20
C ALA A 185 -23.31 -22.84 13.46
N ALA A 186 -23.42 -22.42 14.72
CA ALA A 186 -23.24 -21.03 15.11
C ALA A 186 -21.82 -20.52 14.78
N TRP A 187 -20.79 -21.35 14.97
CA TRP A 187 -19.41 -21.00 14.61
C TRP A 187 -19.24 -20.74 13.11
N GLU A 188 -19.81 -21.60 12.24
CA GLU A 188 -19.81 -21.42 10.78
C GLU A 188 -20.59 -20.15 10.36
N GLU A 189 -21.73 -19.86 11.00
CA GLU A 189 -22.46 -18.61 10.77
C GLU A 189 -21.61 -17.37 11.11
N ILE A 190 -20.84 -17.42 12.20
CA ILE A 190 -19.94 -16.32 12.60
C ILE A 190 -18.83 -16.14 11.57
N GLU A 191 -18.25 -17.24 11.06
CA GLU A 191 -17.25 -17.20 10.00
C GLU A 191 -17.77 -16.46 8.75
N GLY A 192 -19.00 -16.75 8.34
CA GLY A 192 -19.64 -16.07 7.21
C GLY A 192 -19.97 -14.58 7.46
N GLY A 193 -20.12 -14.17 8.73
CA GLY A 193 -20.53 -12.82 9.11
C GLY A 193 -19.41 -11.84 9.49
N ILE A 194 -18.21 -12.35 9.81
CA ILE A 194 -17.15 -11.55 10.45
C ILE A 194 -16.38 -10.66 9.47
N ALA A 195 -16.07 -11.14 8.26
CA ALA A 195 -15.24 -10.45 7.27
C ALA A 195 -16.01 -10.29 5.94
N ARG A 196 -16.76 -9.20 5.82
CA ARG A 196 -17.81 -9.04 4.79
C ARG A 196 -17.64 -7.82 3.87
N SER A 197 -16.44 -7.27 3.78
CA SER A 197 -16.07 -6.26 2.79
C SER A 197 -14.56 -6.30 2.53
N PRO A 198 -14.05 -5.67 1.46
CA PRO A 198 -12.62 -5.36 1.36
C PRO A 198 -12.15 -4.49 2.52
N GLY A 199 -10.86 -4.59 2.86
CA GLY A 199 -10.22 -3.81 3.93
C GLY A 199 -9.47 -4.66 4.95
N HIS A 200 -8.69 -4.01 5.81
CA HIS A 200 -8.01 -4.68 6.92
C HIS A 200 -8.93 -4.87 8.14
N CYS A 201 -8.41 -5.45 9.23
CA CYS A 201 -9.16 -5.64 10.48
C CYS A 201 -9.86 -4.34 10.90
N MET A 202 -11.15 -4.42 11.26
CA MET A 202 -11.98 -3.25 11.61
C MET A 202 -11.95 -2.88 13.10
N THR A 203 -11.26 -3.68 13.91
CA THR A 203 -10.94 -3.37 15.30
C THR A 203 -9.70 -2.47 15.36
N MET A 204 -9.38 -1.94 16.56
CA MET A 204 -8.07 -1.30 16.81
C MET A 204 -6.96 -2.34 16.99
N GLY A 205 -6.79 -3.20 15.99
CA GLY A 205 -5.64 -4.08 15.85
C GLY A 205 -4.42 -3.36 15.28
N THR A 206 -3.42 -4.14 14.86
CA THR A 206 -2.16 -3.60 14.32
C THR A 206 -2.39 -2.72 13.10
N ALA A 207 -3.19 -3.18 12.12
CA ALA A 207 -3.47 -2.45 10.89
C ALA A 207 -3.97 -1.01 11.17
N SER A 208 -5.12 -0.89 11.86
CA SER A 208 -5.71 0.41 12.23
C SER A 208 -4.79 1.26 13.12
N THR A 209 -3.99 0.62 13.99
CA THR A 209 -3.00 1.33 14.81
C THR A 209 -1.89 1.92 13.94
N MET A 210 -1.33 1.13 13.02
CA MET A 210 -0.24 1.57 12.18
C MET A 210 -0.67 2.60 11.13
N THR A 211 -1.88 2.50 10.58
CA THR A 211 -2.41 3.54 9.69
C THR A 211 -2.65 4.85 10.46
N SER A 212 -3.15 4.77 11.69
CA SER A 212 -3.30 5.92 12.59
C SER A 212 -1.94 6.54 12.95
N VAL A 213 -0.91 5.73 13.18
CA VAL A 213 0.47 6.20 13.39
C VAL A 213 1.00 6.90 12.13
N ALA A 214 0.77 6.35 10.93
CA ALA A 214 1.18 6.98 9.69
C ALA A 214 0.54 8.36 9.51
N GLU A 215 -0.75 8.49 9.82
CA GLU A 215 -1.45 9.78 9.79
C GLU A 215 -0.93 10.75 10.85
N ALA A 216 -0.74 10.30 12.10
CA ALA A 216 -0.20 11.12 13.18
C ALA A 216 1.22 11.63 12.90
N LEU A 217 2.02 10.86 12.14
CA LEU A 217 3.34 11.28 11.66
C LEU A 217 3.29 12.25 10.47
N GLY A 218 2.09 12.55 9.94
CA GLY A 218 1.91 13.43 8.78
C GLY A 218 2.30 12.80 7.45
N LEU A 219 2.32 11.46 7.37
CA LEU A 219 2.70 10.70 6.18
C LEU A 219 1.51 10.37 5.27
N THR A 220 0.30 10.77 5.65
CA THR A 220 -0.94 10.60 4.87
C THR A 220 -1.64 11.94 4.67
N LEU A 221 -2.69 11.95 3.84
CA LEU A 221 -3.67 13.03 3.90
C LEU A 221 -4.48 12.96 5.22
N PRO A 222 -4.98 14.09 5.75
CA PRO A 222 -5.81 14.10 6.95
C PRO A 222 -7.10 13.26 6.78
N GLY A 223 -7.46 12.52 7.81
CA GLY A 223 -8.60 11.62 7.88
C GLY A 223 -8.39 10.26 7.21
N ALA A 224 -7.25 10.03 6.54
CA ALA A 224 -7.04 8.83 5.72
C ALA A 224 -7.11 7.52 6.53
N ALA A 225 -6.66 7.50 7.79
CA ALA A 225 -6.59 6.29 8.60
C ALA A 225 -7.96 5.71 8.98
N SER A 226 -9.04 6.51 8.88
CA SER A 226 -10.38 6.15 9.34
C SER A 226 -11.46 6.12 8.26
N ILE A 227 -11.08 6.26 6.98
CA ILE A 227 -12.00 6.12 5.84
C ILE A 227 -12.30 4.65 5.58
#